data_AF-A0AA39IF76-F1
#
_entry.id   AF-A0AA39IF76-F1
#
_cell.length_a   1.000
_cell.length_b   1.000
_cell.length_c   1.000
_cell.angle_alpha   90.00
_cell.angle_beta   90.00
_cell.angle_gamma   90.00
#
_symmetry.space_group_name_H-M   'P 1'
#
loop_
_entity.id
_entity.type
_entity.pdbx_description
1 polymer ?
#
loop_
_entity_poly.entity_id
_entity_poly.type
_entity_poly.pdbx_seq_one_letter_code
_entity_poly.pdbx_strand_id
1 'polypeptide(L)'
;MSMDHGDPSLVTDQSSADESASDIDKELIQGMINDAPATSISTPLTIAGNNISKRKQSTQAGTSDEQPAAKQLRSASETNDEAFEFVNYIYIYKKDPLKTQKPPSQSNSKINYDLYIEKDPFKFMSNQPFEDYITAIAAMLQCYKSKLILDELKYKQKVPQTLQIHSLTSNLTFTALIKEMHAAKTVNKQIMYIFSLAPMCSASDEAKKFDDTVKPFIVKLEEKFPVDNFPTLFPGQCIYKNTAGYYFDLDPGALSSWASHWAWGTTSEDAPLNNAYFDAKKCLHPLKIPPA
;
A
#
# COMPACT_ATOMS: atom_id res chain seq x y z
N MET A 1 -5.55 -23.59 -75.01
CA MET A 1 -4.93 -22.53 -74.20
C MET A 1 -4.71 -23.11 -72.82
N SER A 2 -3.47 -23.52 -72.56
CA SER A 2 -3.03 -24.06 -71.28
C SER A 2 -2.91 -22.91 -70.27
N MET A 3 -3.41 -23.12 -69.07
CA MET A 3 -2.87 -22.47 -67.88
C MET A 3 -2.67 -23.51 -66.79
N ASP A 4 -1.56 -23.31 -66.13
CA ASP A 4 -0.71 -24.27 -65.46
C ASP A 4 -0.79 -24.08 -63.94
N HIS A 5 -0.35 -25.12 -63.24
CA HIS A 5 -0.18 -25.38 -61.81
C HIS A 5 -0.24 -24.26 -60.75
N GLY A 6 -0.73 -24.64 -59.56
CA GLY A 6 -0.50 -23.93 -58.30
C GLY A 6 -1.03 -24.65 -57.07
N ASP A 7 -0.42 -25.77 -56.69
CA ASP A 7 -0.52 -26.34 -55.32
C ASP A 7 0.14 -25.39 -54.30
N PRO A 8 -0.33 -25.38 -53.05
CA PRO A 8 0.60 -25.23 -51.94
C PRO A 8 0.41 -26.30 -50.87
N SER A 9 1.43 -27.16 -50.81
CA SER A 9 2.24 -27.54 -49.65
C SER A 9 1.58 -27.63 -48.27
N LEU A 10 1.59 -28.88 -47.76
CA LEU A 10 1.74 -29.22 -46.35
C LEU A 10 2.79 -28.33 -45.65
N VAL A 11 2.45 -27.86 -44.45
CA VAL A 11 3.42 -27.56 -43.40
C VAL A 11 3.00 -28.33 -42.14
N THR A 12 3.85 -29.27 -41.76
CA THR A 12 3.87 -29.96 -40.48
C THR A 12 4.96 -29.30 -39.65
N ASP A 13 4.63 -28.86 -38.43
CA ASP A 13 5.52 -28.59 -37.28
C ASP A 13 4.68 -27.76 -36.28
N GLN A 14 4.75 -27.87 -34.96
CA GLN A 14 5.59 -28.64 -34.07
C GLN A 14 4.89 -28.66 -32.71
N SER A 15 5.00 -29.79 -32.01
CA SER A 15 4.69 -29.95 -30.61
C SER A 15 5.65 -29.09 -29.77
N SER A 16 5.11 -28.28 -28.85
CA SER A 16 5.85 -27.77 -27.69
C SER A 16 5.07 -28.09 -26.43
N ALA A 17 5.56 -29.10 -25.72
CA ALA A 17 5.28 -29.30 -24.31
C ALA A 17 5.94 -28.15 -23.54
N ASP A 18 5.15 -27.38 -22.80
CA ASP A 18 5.67 -26.55 -21.72
C ASP A 18 5.20 -27.14 -20.39
N GLU A 19 6.16 -27.81 -19.78
CA GLU A 19 6.21 -28.28 -18.41
C GLU A 19 6.48 -27.05 -17.53
N SER A 20 5.46 -26.51 -16.85
CA SER A 20 5.68 -25.51 -15.81
C SER A 20 5.52 -26.13 -14.43
N ALA A 21 6.67 -26.48 -13.85
CA ALA A 21 6.84 -26.75 -12.45
C ALA A 21 6.55 -25.48 -11.62
N SER A 22 5.65 -25.60 -10.63
CA SER A 22 5.77 -24.88 -9.37
C SER A 22 4.90 -25.57 -8.31
N ASP A 23 5.37 -26.74 -7.88
CA ASP A 23 4.95 -27.41 -6.67
C ASP A 23 6.05 -27.16 -5.63
N ILE A 24 6.11 -25.95 -5.07
CA ILE A 24 7.01 -25.57 -3.97
C ILE A 24 6.27 -24.58 -3.05
N ASP A 25 6.30 -24.90 -1.76
CA ASP A 25 5.95 -24.08 -0.58
C ASP A 25 4.48 -23.84 -0.25
N LYS A 26 3.85 -24.88 0.31
CA LYS A 26 2.74 -24.75 1.29
C LYS A 26 3.03 -25.37 2.67
N GLU A 27 4.24 -25.82 2.95
CA GLU A 27 4.61 -26.35 4.28
C GLU A 27 5.65 -25.47 4.98
N LEU A 28 5.24 -24.31 5.52
CA LEU A 28 6.04 -23.63 6.54
C LEU A 28 5.26 -22.69 7.47
N ILE A 29 4.00 -22.96 7.81
CA ILE A 29 3.37 -22.27 8.96
C ILE A 29 2.40 -23.21 9.68
N GLN A 30 2.92 -24.27 10.31
CA GLN A 30 2.19 -24.96 11.38
C GLN A 30 3.19 -25.67 12.30
N GLY A 31 3.68 -24.99 13.34
CA GLY A 31 4.59 -25.66 14.26
C GLY A 31 5.24 -24.84 15.35
N MET A 32 4.50 -23.99 16.09
CA MET A 32 4.96 -23.49 17.39
C MET A 32 3.78 -23.22 18.34
N ILE A 33 3.06 -24.28 18.71
CA ILE A 33 2.30 -24.31 19.97
C ILE A 33 2.68 -25.62 20.62
N ASN A 34 3.54 -25.56 21.65
CA ASN A 34 3.41 -26.30 22.90
C ASN A 34 4.51 -25.87 23.88
N ASP A 35 4.10 -25.87 25.15
CA ASP A 35 4.89 -25.93 26.40
C ASP A 35 5.52 -24.65 26.97
N ALA A 36 4.79 -24.05 27.91
CA ALA A 36 5.37 -23.49 29.13
C ALA A 36 4.54 -23.96 30.35
N PRO A 37 5.17 -24.58 31.37
CA PRO A 37 4.51 -24.95 32.61
C PRO A 37 4.43 -23.78 33.61
N ALA A 38 3.45 -23.88 34.50
CA ALA A 38 3.17 -22.97 35.61
C ALA A 38 4.23 -23.00 36.73
N THR A 39 4.06 -22.07 37.69
CA THR A 39 4.78 -21.79 38.97
C THR A 39 5.80 -20.64 38.87
N SER A 40 5.93 -19.66 39.78
CA SER A 40 5.29 -19.32 41.07
C SER A 40 5.81 -17.94 41.57
N ILE A 41 4.93 -17.16 42.21
CA ILE A 41 5.08 -16.43 43.50
C ILE A 41 6.11 -15.26 43.68
N SER A 42 5.60 -14.16 44.27
CA SER A 42 6.23 -13.07 45.08
C SER A 42 7.19 -12.08 44.39
N THR A 43 7.23 -10.77 44.67
CA THR A 43 6.88 -9.95 45.86
C THR A 43 6.77 -8.47 45.41
N PRO A 44 6.03 -7.58 46.11
CA PRO A 44 5.99 -6.15 45.80
C PRO A 44 7.13 -5.37 46.48
N LEU A 45 7.82 -4.49 45.75
CA LEU A 45 8.80 -3.56 46.31
C LEU A 45 8.19 -2.16 46.42
N THR A 46 7.91 -1.78 47.67
CA THR A 46 7.64 -0.42 48.14
C THR A 46 8.88 0.45 47.96
N ILE A 47 8.76 1.61 47.30
CA ILE A 47 9.75 2.69 47.40
C ILE A 47 9.04 3.92 47.97
N ALA A 48 9.23 4.11 49.26
CA ALA A 48 8.97 5.35 49.97
C ALA A 48 10.01 6.40 49.58
N GLY A 49 9.57 7.66 49.49
CA GLY A 49 10.40 8.78 49.09
C GLY A 49 11.50 9.14 50.09
N ASN A 50 12.34 10.10 49.69
CA ASN A 50 12.80 11.14 50.60
C ASN A 50 13.27 12.39 49.87
N ASN A 51 13.09 13.46 50.62
CA ASN A 51 13.19 14.88 50.33
C ASN A 51 14.63 15.42 50.25
N ILE A 52 14.75 16.55 49.55
CA ILE A 52 15.48 17.79 49.91
C ILE A 52 16.98 17.67 50.28
N SER A 53 17.85 18.31 49.47
CA SER A 53 18.77 19.31 50.02
C SER A 53 19.30 20.30 48.97
N LYS A 54 19.07 21.57 49.24
CA LYS A 54 19.79 22.71 48.65
C LYS A 54 21.24 22.69 49.17
N ARG A 55 22.21 23.23 48.42
CA ARG A 55 23.06 24.37 48.84
C ARG A 55 24.44 24.42 48.14
N LYS A 56 24.74 25.66 47.72
CA LYS A 56 26.05 26.35 47.57
C LYS A 56 26.85 26.22 46.28
N GLN A 57 26.90 27.37 45.62
CA GLN A 57 27.98 27.91 44.79
C GLN A 57 29.36 27.82 45.46
N SER A 58 30.39 27.66 44.64
CA SER A 58 31.70 28.28 44.85
C SER A 58 32.40 28.44 43.50
N THR A 59 32.62 29.69 43.12
CA THR A 59 33.49 30.17 42.04
C THR A 59 34.95 30.01 42.45
N GLN A 60 35.80 29.44 41.60
CA GLN A 60 37.21 29.81 41.62
C GLN A 60 37.84 29.70 40.23
N ALA A 61 38.39 30.82 39.80
CA ALA A 61 39.21 31.00 38.61
C ALA A 61 40.58 30.36 38.82
N GLY A 62 41.10 29.74 37.76
CA GLY A 62 42.45 29.21 37.70
C GLY A 62 42.87 29.05 36.25
N THR A 63 43.47 30.11 35.70
CA THR A 63 44.26 30.13 34.47
C THR A 63 45.51 29.28 34.65
N SER A 64 45.75 28.34 33.74
CA SER A 64 47.11 27.85 33.44
C SER A 64 47.17 27.38 31.99
N ASP A 65 47.97 28.11 31.21
CA ASP A 65 48.50 27.71 29.91
C ASP A 65 49.36 26.46 30.07
N GLU A 66 49.11 25.42 29.27
CA GLU A 66 50.17 24.52 28.79
C GLU A 66 49.73 23.74 27.53
N GLN A 67 50.27 24.20 26.39
CA GLN A 67 50.80 23.52 25.20
C GLN A 67 50.08 22.28 24.56
N PRO A 68 49.95 22.23 23.21
CA PRO A 68 49.14 21.25 22.52
C PRO A 68 49.91 19.96 22.20
N ALA A 69 49.53 18.86 22.85
CA ALA A 69 49.84 17.53 22.33
C ALA A 69 48.82 17.17 21.24
N ALA A 70 49.29 17.10 19.99
CA ALA A 70 48.54 16.63 18.83
C ALA A 70 48.07 15.18 19.05
N LYS A 71 46.88 15.02 19.65
CA LYS A 71 46.16 13.76 19.66
C LYS A 71 45.62 13.54 18.26
N GLN A 72 46.25 12.58 17.56
CA GLN A 72 45.70 11.93 16.37
C GLN A 72 44.19 11.74 16.55
N LEU A 73 43.44 12.48 15.74
CA LEU A 73 42.03 12.26 15.50
C LEU A 73 41.91 10.83 14.97
N ARG A 74 41.54 9.89 15.83
CA ARG A 74 41.16 8.54 15.42
C ARG A 74 39.99 8.70 14.47
N SER A 75 40.26 8.53 13.18
CA SER A 75 39.27 8.37 12.14
C SER A 75 38.28 7.32 12.65
N ALA A 76 37.06 7.76 12.95
CA ALA A 76 35.97 6.88 13.29
C ALA A 76 35.87 5.88 12.14
N SER A 77 36.11 4.60 12.44
CA SER A 77 35.94 3.53 11.49
C SER A 77 34.55 3.67 10.89
N GLU A 78 34.47 3.88 9.58
CA GLU A 78 33.25 3.75 8.80
C GLU A 78 32.80 2.30 8.99
N THR A 79 31.97 2.08 10.00
CA THR A 79 31.19 0.87 10.10
C THR A 79 30.33 0.85 8.86
N ASN A 80 30.61 -0.09 7.96
CA ASN A 80 29.72 -0.44 6.86
C ASN A 80 28.36 -0.79 7.47
N ASP A 81 27.50 0.21 7.63
CA ASP A 81 26.11 0.02 8.01
C ASP A 81 25.43 -0.68 6.84
N GLU A 82 25.38 -2.01 6.92
CA GLU A 82 24.75 -2.87 5.94
C GLU A 82 23.28 -2.47 5.80
N ALA A 83 22.85 -2.22 4.56
CA ALA A 83 21.45 -1.91 4.28
C ALA A 83 20.57 -3.09 4.71
N PHE A 84 19.45 -2.80 5.36
CA PHE A 84 18.52 -3.81 5.87
C PHE A 84 17.08 -3.45 5.54
N GLU A 85 16.24 -4.47 5.44
CA GLU A 85 14.81 -4.33 5.16
C GLU A 85 14.02 -4.27 6.46
N PHE A 86 13.02 -3.41 6.51
CA PHE A 86 12.07 -3.35 7.61
C PHE A 86 10.63 -3.24 7.12
N VAL A 87 9.70 -3.71 7.94
CA VAL A 87 8.28 -3.80 7.59
C VAL A 87 7.51 -2.67 8.27
N ASN A 88 6.67 -1.98 7.51
CA ASN A 88 5.88 -0.85 7.95
C ASN A 88 4.39 -1.18 7.86
N TYR A 89 3.66 -1.01 8.95
CA TYR A 89 2.20 -1.05 8.99
C TYR A 89 1.68 0.38 9.09
N ILE A 90 0.73 0.75 8.24
CA ILE A 90 0.14 2.10 8.27
C ILE A 90 -1.23 2.04 8.95
N TYR A 91 -1.40 2.90 9.94
CA TYR A 91 -2.64 3.13 10.68
C TYR A 91 -3.19 4.52 10.33
N ILE A 92 -4.35 4.56 9.70
CA ILE A 92 -5.03 5.79 9.30
C ILE A 92 -6.11 6.12 10.33
N TYR A 93 -6.08 7.33 10.89
CA TYR A 93 -7.11 7.76 11.82
C TYR A 93 -8.50 7.80 11.16
N LYS A 94 -9.48 7.08 11.72
CA LYS A 94 -10.90 7.16 11.37
C LYS A 94 -11.41 8.52 11.81
N LYS A 95 -11.44 9.48 10.88
CA LYS A 95 -12.07 10.77 11.17
C LYS A 95 -13.59 10.54 11.21
N ASP A 96 -14.17 10.48 12.41
CA ASP A 96 -15.62 10.59 12.54
C ASP A 96 -16.05 11.97 11.99
N PRO A 97 -16.94 12.02 10.99
CA PRO A 97 -17.14 13.24 10.23
C PRO A 97 -17.80 14.40 10.98
N LEU A 98 -18.21 14.29 12.26
CA LEU A 98 -19.16 15.27 12.79
C LEU A 98 -19.05 15.74 14.25
N LYS A 99 -18.01 15.40 15.00
CA LYS A 99 -17.87 15.98 16.36
C LYS A 99 -16.64 16.85 16.46
N THR A 100 -16.90 18.16 16.50
CA THR A 100 -16.05 19.30 16.89
C THR A 100 -15.52 19.16 18.33
N GLN A 101 -15.03 17.99 18.72
CA GLN A 101 -14.20 17.88 19.90
C GLN A 101 -12.79 18.27 19.51
N LYS A 102 -12.28 19.31 20.18
CA LYS A 102 -10.85 19.64 20.17
C LYS A 102 -10.06 18.33 20.36
N PRO A 103 -9.03 18.07 19.54
CA PRO A 103 -8.22 16.87 19.73
C PRO A 103 -7.75 16.85 21.18
N PRO A 104 -8.02 15.77 21.94
CA PRO A 104 -7.56 15.68 23.31
C PRO A 104 -6.05 15.88 23.30
N SER A 105 -5.58 16.87 24.06
CA SER A 105 -4.15 17.14 24.23
C SER A 105 -3.46 15.84 24.64
N GLN A 106 -2.77 15.20 23.69
CA GLN A 106 -2.22 13.85 23.83
C GLN A 106 -0.99 13.89 24.73
N SER A 107 -1.21 13.85 26.05
CA SER A 107 -0.16 13.55 27.03
C SER A 107 0.00 12.02 27.13
N ASN A 108 1.00 11.44 26.46
CA ASN A 108 1.46 10.04 26.61
C ASN A 108 0.38 8.95 26.68
N SER A 109 -0.83 9.20 26.15
CA SER A 109 -1.95 8.29 26.30
C SER A 109 -1.78 7.10 25.36
N LYS A 110 -2.04 5.92 25.91
CA LYS A 110 -2.09 4.65 25.17
C LYS A 110 -2.87 4.84 23.86
N ILE A 111 -2.28 4.46 22.72
CA ILE A 111 -2.94 4.52 21.42
C ILE A 111 -4.18 3.62 21.47
N ASN A 112 -5.34 4.17 21.12
CA ASN A 112 -6.54 3.40 20.88
C ASN A 112 -6.58 2.99 19.40
N TYR A 113 -6.19 1.76 19.11
CA TYR A 113 -6.14 1.22 17.73
C TYR A 113 -7.53 1.08 17.08
N ASP A 114 -8.62 1.03 17.86
CA ASP A 114 -9.98 0.94 17.33
C ASP A 114 -10.35 2.19 16.50
N LEU A 115 -9.71 3.33 16.79
CA LEU A 115 -9.84 4.59 16.06
C LEU A 115 -9.07 4.62 14.75
N TYR A 116 -8.35 3.56 14.38
CA TYR A 116 -7.54 3.52 13.18
C TYR A 116 -8.02 2.43 12.21
N ILE A 117 -7.78 2.65 10.93
CA ILE A 117 -7.87 1.66 9.85
C ILE A 117 -6.45 1.21 9.57
N GLU A 118 -6.20 -0.08 9.73
CA GLU A 118 -4.95 -0.70 9.31
C GLU A 118 -4.94 -0.87 7.78
N LYS A 119 -3.84 -0.47 7.16
CA LYS A 119 -3.53 -0.74 5.75
C LYS A 119 -2.53 -1.87 5.64
N ASP A 120 -2.49 -2.47 4.46
CA ASP A 120 -1.54 -3.53 4.16
C ASP A 120 -0.11 -3.09 4.48
N PRO A 121 0.73 -4.00 5.01
CA PRO A 121 2.11 -3.67 5.31
C PRO A 121 2.93 -3.54 4.03
N PHE A 122 4.00 -2.74 4.10
CA PHE A 122 4.98 -2.66 3.02
C PHE A 122 6.40 -2.74 3.58
N LYS A 123 7.31 -3.23 2.74
CA LYS A 123 8.74 -3.34 3.05
C LYS A 123 9.48 -2.12 2.55
N PHE A 124 10.50 -1.69 3.28
CA PHE A 124 11.35 -0.57 2.90
C PHE A 124 12.81 -0.83 3.24
N MET A 125 13.71 -0.29 2.42
CA MET A 125 15.15 -0.48 2.55
C MET A 125 15.80 0.71 3.28
N SER A 126 16.62 0.43 4.30
CA SER A 126 17.18 1.46 5.18
C SER A 126 18.16 2.43 4.53
N ASN A 127 18.70 2.08 3.36
CA ASN A 127 19.61 2.93 2.58
C ASN A 127 18.90 3.90 1.63
N GLN A 128 17.57 3.81 1.51
CA GLN A 128 16.79 4.70 0.66
C GLN A 128 16.55 6.05 1.35
N PRO A 129 16.46 7.15 0.59
CA PRO A 129 16.27 8.48 1.16
C PRO A 129 14.87 8.66 1.76
N PHE A 130 14.74 9.61 2.67
CA PHE A 130 13.47 9.99 3.29
C PHE A 130 12.37 10.31 2.26
N GLU A 131 12.74 10.96 1.16
CA GLU A 131 11.78 11.33 0.11
C GLU A 131 11.10 10.12 -0.54
N ASP A 132 11.83 9.02 -0.71
CA ASP A 132 11.31 7.76 -1.26
C ASP A 132 10.45 7.04 -0.23
N TYR A 133 10.80 7.17 1.05
CA TYR A 133 9.98 6.64 2.14
C TYR A 133 8.62 7.32 2.21
N ILE A 134 8.57 8.65 2.09
CA ILE A 134 7.31 9.40 2.01
C ILE A 134 6.53 9.03 0.74
N THR A 135 7.20 8.80 -0.39
CA THR A 135 6.55 8.33 -1.62
C THR A 135 5.91 6.96 -1.44
N ALA A 136 6.59 6.02 -0.78
CA ALA A 136 6.06 4.70 -0.46
C ALA A 136 4.82 4.80 0.44
N ILE A 137 4.86 5.65 1.47
CA ILE A 137 3.69 5.92 2.34
C ILE A 137 2.53 6.49 1.53
N ALA A 138 2.78 7.46 0.64
CA ALA A 138 1.75 8.06 -0.21
C ALA A 138 1.10 7.01 -1.14
N ALA A 139 1.92 6.16 -1.76
CA ALA A 139 1.45 5.07 -2.62
C ALA A 139 0.56 4.07 -1.87
N MET A 140 0.97 3.66 -0.67
CA MET A 140 0.16 2.77 0.19
C MET A 140 -1.15 3.41 0.65
N LEU A 141 -1.15 4.73 0.81
CA LEU A 141 -2.34 5.52 1.10
C LEU A 141 -3.15 5.87 -0.16
N GLN A 142 -2.69 5.46 -1.35
CA GLN A 142 -3.27 5.76 -2.65
C GLN A 142 -3.52 7.26 -2.86
N CYS A 143 -2.62 8.09 -2.36
CA CYS A 143 -2.74 9.54 -2.46
C CYS A 143 -1.48 10.18 -3.03
N TYR A 144 -1.59 11.43 -3.47
CA TYR A 144 -0.43 12.21 -3.86
C TYR A 144 0.42 12.59 -2.64
N LYS A 145 1.74 12.62 -2.79
CA LYS A 145 2.67 13.05 -1.74
C LYS A 145 2.33 14.41 -1.12
N SER A 146 1.87 15.36 -1.94
CA SER A 146 1.43 16.70 -1.49
C SER A 146 0.14 16.70 -0.66
N LYS A 147 -0.59 15.57 -0.59
CA LYS A 147 -1.81 15.38 0.19
C LYS A 147 -1.56 14.69 1.53
N LEU A 148 -0.34 14.20 1.75
CA LEU A 148 0.08 13.72 3.06
C LEU A 148 0.23 14.91 4.02
N ILE A 149 -0.37 14.80 5.20
CA ILE A 149 -0.21 15.77 6.28
C ILE A 149 1.08 15.38 7.02
N LEU A 150 2.22 15.75 6.45
CA LEU A 150 3.53 15.31 6.92
C LEU A 150 3.76 15.69 8.40
N ASP A 151 3.35 16.89 8.79
CA ASP A 151 3.48 17.42 10.17
C ASP A 151 2.78 16.57 11.24
N GLU A 152 1.84 15.72 10.84
CA GLU A 152 1.11 14.83 11.73
C GLU A 152 1.52 13.36 11.64
N LEU A 153 2.48 13.04 10.76
CA LEU A 153 2.98 11.69 10.60
C LEU A 153 3.80 11.30 11.84
N LYS A 154 3.47 10.14 12.40
CA LYS A 154 4.10 9.63 13.62
C LYS A 154 4.53 8.18 13.42
N TYR A 155 5.53 7.74 14.19
CA TYR A 155 5.98 6.35 14.17
C TYR A 155 6.14 5.77 15.56
N LYS A 156 6.05 4.44 15.66
CA LYS A 156 6.33 3.66 16.85
C LYS A 156 6.76 2.24 16.49
N GLN A 157 7.81 1.74 17.11
CA GLN A 157 8.23 0.35 16.96
C GLN A 157 7.21 -0.61 17.59
N LYS A 158 6.90 -1.73 16.93
CA LYS A 158 5.96 -2.74 17.43
C LYS A 158 6.40 -3.34 18.77
N VAL A 159 7.71 -3.56 18.94
CA VAL A 159 8.31 -4.17 20.13
C VAL A 159 9.55 -3.39 20.57
N PRO A 160 9.65 -2.99 21.85
CA PRO A 160 8.66 -3.16 22.91
C PRO A 160 7.45 -2.23 22.78
N GLN A 161 6.26 -2.72 23.12
CA GLN A 161 5.00 -1.98 23.01
C GLN A 161 4.97 -0.72 23.91
N THR A 162 5.88 -0.60 24.86
CA THR A 162 6.01 0.53 25.79
C THR A 162 6.72 1.74 25.20
N LEU A 163 7.26 1.66 23.98
CA LEU A 163 7.97 2.78 23.36
C LEU A 163 7.08 3.99 23.13
N GLN A 164 7.71 5.16 23.23
CA GLN A 164 7.10 6.45 22.94
C GLN A 164 6.79 6.57 21.45
N ILE A 165 5.78 7.36 21.12
CA ILE A 165 5.46 7.70 19.73
C ILE A 165 6.33 8.89 19.33
N HIS A 166 7.00 8.77 18.20
CA HIS A 166 7.90 9.80 17.68
C HIS A 166 7.29 10.46 16.45
N SER A 167 7.70 11.71 16.18
CA SER A 167 7.28 12.46 15.00
C SER A 167 8.11 12.07 13.78
N LEU A 168 7.49 11.94 12.60
CA LEU A 168 8.12 11.53 11.34
C LEU A 168 8.01 12.64 10.28
N THR A 169 8.47 13.84 10.62
CA THR A 169 8.24 15.03 9.80
C THR A 169 9.44 15.45 8.94
N SER A 170 10.60 14.82 9.13
CA SER A 170 11.84 15.28 8.50
C SER A 170 12.84 14.16 8.25
N ASN A 171 13.83 14.43 7.39
CA ASN A 171 14.97 13.53 7.18
C ASN A 171 15.75 13.24 8.48
N LEU A 172 15.81 14.20 9.40
CA LEU A 172 16.47 14.02 10.69
C LEU A 172 15.75 12.98 11.56
N THR A 173 14.43 13.06 11.65
CA THR A 173 13.63 12.09 12.42
C THR A 173 13.56 10.73 11.74
N PHE A 174 13.61 10.69 10.41
CA PHE A 174 13.77 9.45 9.65
C PHE A 174 15.14 8.79 9.89
N THR A 175 16.23 9.55 9.90
CA THR A 175 17.56 9.02 10.23
C THR A 175 17.60 8.43 11.65
N ALA A 176 16.92 9.07 12.61
CA ALA A 176 16.76 8.54 13.96
C ALA A 176 15.97 7.21 13.96
N LEU A 177 14.87 7.14 13.22
CA LEU A 177 14.09 5.92 13.01
C LEU A 177 14.97 4.79 12.47
N ILE A 178 15.77 5.03 11.42
CA ILE A 178 16.64 4.02 10.84
C ILE A 178 17.68 3.53 11.86
N LYS A 179 18.27 4.42 12.66
CA LYS A 179 19.20 4.04 13.73
C LYS A 179 18.56 3.19 14.82
N GLU A 180 17.32 3.51 15.22
CA GLU A 180 16.56 2.71 16.17
C GLU A 180 16.28 1.30 15.62
N MET A 181 15.93 1.22 14.33
CA MET A 181 15.66 -0.05 13.64
C MET A 181 16.93 -0.89 13.44
N HIS A 182 18.07 -0.24 13.20
CA HIS A 182 19.36 -0.92 13.12
C HIS A 182 19.79 -1.48 14.49
N ALA A 183 19.56 -0.73 15.57
CA ALA A 183 19.83 -1.20 16.93
C ALA A 183 18.93 -2.38 17.34
N ALA A 184 17.79 -2.57 16.67
CA ALA A 184 16.89 -3.69 16.85
C ALA A 184 17.44 -4.98 16.21
N LYS A 185 18.21 -5.73 17.00
CA LYS A 185 18.90 -6.99 16.60
C LYS A 185 18.03 -8.16 16.14
N THR A 186 16.71 -8.04 16.08
CA THR A 186 15.82 -9.17 15.73
C THR A 186 14.80 -8.74 14.70
N VAL A 187 14.48 -9.61 13.75
CA VAL A 187 13.51 -9.35 12.67
C VAL A 187 12.16 -8.86 13.21
N ASN A 188 11.67 -9.45 14.32
CA ASN A 188 10.41 -9.03 14.95
C ASN A 188 10.43 -7.58 15.51
N LYS A 189 11.62 -7.03 15.73
CA LYS A 189 11.83 -5.64 16.15
C LYS A 189 12.01 -4.69 14.95
N GLN A 190 12.18 -5.21 13.74
CA GLN A 190 12.22 -4.42 12.51
C GLN A 190 10.80 -4.19 11.94
N ILE A 191 9.79 -4.13 12.82
CA ILE A 191 8.42 -3.81 12.47
C ILE A 191 8.04 -2.45 13.06
N MET A 192 7.59 -1.54 12.20
CA MET A 192 7.23 -0.16 12.52
C MET A 192 5.75 0.09 12.28
N TYR A 193 5.12 0.82 13.19
CA TYR A 193 3.77 1.35 13.02
C TYR A 193 3.85 2.82 12.65
N ILE A 194 3.24 3.18 11.53
CA ILE A 194 3.15 4.55 11.03
C ILE A 194 1.72 5.02 11.23
N PHE A 195 1.54 6.09 12.01
CA PHE A 195 0.24 6.71 12.25
C PHE A 195 0.13 7.94 11.37
N SER A 196 -0.94 7.99 10.58
CA SER A 196 -1.25 9.10 9.70
C SER A 196 -2.70 9.53 9.90
N LEU A 197 -2.97 10.81 9.68
CA LEU A 197 -4.33 11.25 9.44
C LEU A 197 -4.81 10.72 8.09
N ALA A 198 -6.13 10.61 7.92
CA ALA A 198 -6.70 10.44 6.60
C ALA A 198 -6.15 11.55 5.68
N PRO A 199 -5.53 11.22 4.53
CA PRO A 199 -5.07 12.20 3.58
C PRO A 199 -6.19 13.19 3.26
N MET A 200 -5.85 14.43 2.93
CA MET A 200 -6.82 15.41 2.43
C MET A 200 -7.23 15.09 0.98
N CYS A 201 -7.68 13.87 0.75
CA CYS A 201 -8.44 13.51 -0.44
C CYS A 201 -9.90 13.66 -0.03
N SER A 202 -10.53 14.77 -0.43
CA SER A 202 -11.98 14.75 -0.46
C SER A 202 -12.33 13.68 -1.49
N ALA A 203 -13.12 12.68 -1.13
CA ALA A 203 -13.60 11.68 -2.09
C ALA A 203 -14.22 12.33 -3.35
N SER A 204 -14.67 13.59 -3.23
CA SER A 204 -15.14 14.43 -4.31
C SER A 204 -14.08 14.84 -5.34
N ASP A 205 -12.85 15.14 -4.94
CA ASP A 205 -11.80 15.59 -5.87
C ASP A 205 -11.25 14.42 -6.71
N GLU A 206 -11.20 13.23 -6.13
CA GLU A 206 -10.78 12.02 -6.83
C GLU A 206 -11.89 11.50 -7.74
N ALA A 207 -13.15 11.51 -7.29
CA ALA A 207 -14.28 11.17 -8.13
C ALA A 207 -14.34 12.09 -9.38
N LYS A 208 -14.11 13.39 -9.21
CA LYS A 208 -14.13 14.33 -10.33
C LYS A 208 -12.99 14.05 -11.33
N LYS A 209 -11.77 13.79 -10.85
CA LYS A 209 -10.64 13.47 -11.74
C LYS A 209 -10.82 12.12 -12.44
N PHE A 210 -11.38 11.14 -11.74
CA PHE A 210 -11.74 9.86 -12.32
C PHE A 210 -12.76 10.06 -13.44
N ASP A 211 -13.84 10.80 -13.18
CA ASP A 211 -14.86 11.11 -14.17
C ASP A 211 -14.26 11.85 -15.37
N ASP A 212 -13.44 12.88 -15.16
CA ASP A 212 -12.81 13.64 -16.26
C ASP A 212 -11.88 12.76 -17.12
N THR A 213 -11.21 11.77 -16.52
CA THR A 213 -10.31 10.85 -17.23
C THR A 213 -11.08 9.76 -17.98
N VAL A 214 -12.15 9.22 -17.40
CA VAL A 214 -12.90 8.06 -17.92
C VAL A 214 -13.96 8.49 -18.94
N LYS A 215 -14.56 9.66 -18.77
CA LYS A 215 -15.63 10.19 -19.64
C LYS A 215 -15.32 10.18 -21.15
N PRO A 216 -14.13 10.59 -21.65
CA PRO A 216 -13.85 10.50 -23.10
C PRO A 216 -13.86 9.07 -23.63
N PHE A 217 -13.55 8.06 -22.79
CA PHE A 217 -13.63 6.65 -23.18
C PHE A 217 -15.06 6.13 -23.18
N ILE A 218 -15.90 6.57 -22.23
CA ILE A 218 -17.34 6.26 -22.24
C ILE A 218 -17.98 6.76 -23.53
N VAL A 219 -17.74 8.01 -23.91
CA VAL A 219 -18.30 8.59 -25.15
C VAL A 219 -17.89 7.79 -26.39
N LYS A 220 -16.62 7.34 -26.46
CA LYS A 220 -16.15 6.48 -27.56
C LYS A 220 -16.85 5.12 -27.58
N LEU A 221 -17.07 4.51 -26.42
CA LEU A 221 -17.80 3.24 -26.34
C LEU A 221 -19.28 3.41 -26.72
N GLU A 222 -19.94 4.49 -26.29
CA GLU A 222 -21.33 4.80 -26.67
C GLU A 222 -21.48 5.08 -28.17
N GLU A 223 -20.50 5.74 -28.80
CA GLU A 223 -20.48 5.97 -30.25
C GLU A 223 -20.29 4.64 -31.01
N LYS A 224 -19.41 3.77 -30.52
CA LYS A 224 -19.13 2.47 -31.14
C LYS A 224 -20.27 1.47 -30.98
N PHE A 225 -20.90 1.49 -29.81
CA PHE A 225 -22.01 0.62 -29.46
C PHE A 225 -23.25 1.51 -29.23
N PRO A 226 -23.91 2.00 -30.29
CA PRO A 226 -25.13 2.76 -30.11
C PRO A 226 -26.24 1.85 -29.54
N VAL A 227 -27.22 2.46 -28.88
CA VAL A 227 -28.47 1.78 -28.54
C VAL A 227 -29.10 1.23 -29.81
N ASP A 228 -29.69 0.04 -29.73
CA ASP A 228 -30.26 -0.68 -30.88
C ASP A 228 -29.23 -1.13 -31.94
N ASN A 229 -27.99 -1.41 -31.54
CA ASN A 229 -27.00 -1.98 -32.46
C ASN A 229 -27.30 -3.43 -32.88
N PHE A 230 -28.18 -4.15 -32.17
CA PHE A 230 -28.70 -5.48 -32.55
C PHE A 230 -30.24 -5.53 -32.44
N PRO A 231 -30.99 -4.75 -33.25
CA PRO A 231 -32.40 -4.47 -33.00
C PRO A 231 -33.31 -5.69 -33.17
N THR A 232 -32.88 -6.67 -33.98
CA THR A 232 -33.64 -7.91 -34.22
C THR A 232 -33.54 -8.90 -33.05
N LEU A 233 -32.45 -8.83 -32.27
CA LEU A 233 -32.18 -9.77 -31.18
C LEU A 233 -32.45 -9.14 -29.80
N PHE A 234 -32.11 -7.86 -29.65
CA PHE A 234 -32.11 -7.12 -28.39
C PHE A 234 -32.59 -5.67 -28.61
N PRO A 235 -33.89 -5.45 -28.90
CA PRO A 235 -34.41 -4.11 -29.11
C PRO A 235 -34.32 -3.25 -27.84
N GLY A 236 -33.93 -1.99 -28.02
CA GLY A 236 -33.72 -0.97 -27.00
C GLY A 236 -32.42 -1.13 -26.20
N GLN A 237 -31.53 -2.06 -26.56
CA GLN A 237 -30.33 -2.37 -25.78
C GLN A 237 -29.05 -1.99 -26.52
N CYS A 238 -28.00 -1.70 -25.75
CA CYS A 238 -26.64 -1.50 -26.23
C CYS A 238 -25.88 -2.80 -26.00
N ILE A 239 -25.50 -3.52 -27.06
CA ILE A 239 -24.97 -4.88 -26.93
C ILE A 239 -23.52 -4.97 -27.39
N TYR A 240 -22.67 -5.57 -26.57
CA TYR A 240 -21.35 -6.02 -26.98
C TYR A 240 -21.38 -7.50 -27.35
N LYS A 241 -20.81 -7.86 -28.51
CA LYS A 241 -20.61 -9.25 -28.92
C LYS A 241 -19.13 -9.59 -28.90
N ASN A 242 -18.71 -10.53 -28.06
CA ASN A 242 -17.32 -10.94 -28.01
C ASN A 242 -16.95 -11.89 -29.18
N THR A 243 -15.66 -12.18 -29.32
CA THR A 243 -15.11 -13.06 -30.36
C THR A 243 -15.62 -14.50 -30.28
N ALA A 244 -16.02 -14.96 -29.09
CA ALA A 244 -16.64 -16.27 -28.88
C ALA A 244 -18.16 -16.29 -29.20
N GLY A 245 -18.73 -15.15 -29.58
CA GLY A 245 -20.13 -15.03 -29.98
C GLY A 245 -21.12 -14.83 -28.83
N TYR A 246 -20.65 -14.59 -27.61
CA TYR A 246 -21.49 -14.22 -26.47
C TYR A 246 -21.89 -12.75 -26.55
N TYR A 247 -23.12 -12.45 -26.17
CA TYR A 247 -23.68 -11.10 -26.13
C TYR A 247 -23.74 -10.60 -24.68
N PHE A 248 -23.39 -9.35 -24.45
CA PHE A 248 -23.41 -8.70 -23.14
C PHE A 248 -24.15 -7.37 -23.24
N ASP A 249 -25.00 -7.08 -22.26
CA ASP A 249 -25.64 -5.78 -22.13
C ASP A 249 -24.61 -4.75 -21.65
N LEU A 250 -24.51 -3.64 -22.35
CA LEU A 250 -23.64 -2.52 -22.01
C LEU A 250 -24.46 -1.45 -21.28
N ASP A 251 -24.91 -1.79 -20.07
CA ASP A 251 -25.50 -0.81 -19.18
C ASP A 251 -24.47 0.28 -18.77
N PRO A 252 -24.90 1.42 -18.19
CA PRO A 252 -23.97 2.47 -17.79
C PRO A 252 -22.86 2.02 -16.83
N GLY A 253 -23.09 0.98 -16.03
CA GLY A 253 -22.11 0.39 -15.13
C GLY A 253 -21.04 -0.42 -15.87
N ALA A 254 -21.45 -1.24 -16.82
CA ALA A 254 -20.57 -2.01 -17.69
C ALA A 254 -19.70 -1.09 -18.57
N LEU A 255 -20.30 -0.04 -19.14
CA LEU A 255 -19.59 0.98 -19.91
C LEU A 255 -18.56 1.72 -19.06
N SER A 256 -18.94 2.17 -17.87
CA SER A 256 -18.02 2.86 -16.95
C SER A 256 -16.87 1.96 -16.50
N SER A 257 -17.17 0.69 -16.20
CA SER A 257 -16.14 -0.29 -15.84
C SER A 257 -15.16 -0.54 -16.98
N TRP A 258 -15.65 -0.74 -18.21
CA TRP A 258 -14.79 -0.94 -19.38
C TRP A 258 -13.95 0.31 -19.66
N ALA A 259 -14.59 1.49 -19.71
CA ALA A 259 -13.92 2.76 -19.95
C ALA A 259 -12.80 3.03 -18.92
N SER A 260 -13.03 2.71 -17.63
CA SER A 260 -12.03 2.84 -16.57
C SER A 260 -10.81 1.95 -16.85
N HIS A 261 -11.03 0.68 -17.17
CA HIS A 261 -9.95 -0.25 -17.48
C HIS A 261 -9.19 0.14 -18.75
N TRP A 262 -9.89 0.72 -19.73
CA TRP A 262 -9.27 1.20 -20.97
C TRP A 262 -8.44 2.45 -20.72
N ALA A 263 -8.92 3.40 -19.91
CA ALA A 263 -8.17 4.58 -19.50
C ALA A 263 -6.86 4.23 -18.77
N TRP A 264 -6.84 3.12 -18.03
CA TRP A 264 -5.64 2.61 -17.36
C TRP A 264 -4.77 1.68 -18.24
N GLY A 265 -5.13 1.46 -19.51
CA GLY A 265 -4.35 0.63 -20.43
C GLY A 265 -4.41 -0.87 -20.13
N THR A 266 -5.37 -1.31 -19.30
CA THR A 266 -5.56 -2.73 -18.96
C THR A 266 -6.50 -3.46 -19.94
N THR A 267 -7.23 -2.70 -20.75
CA THR A 267 -8.12 -3.22 -21.79
C THR A 267 -8.01 -2.34 -23.04
N SER A 268 -8.65 -2.78 -24.11
CA SER A 268 -8.73 -2.03 -25.38
C SER A 268 -10.18 -1.70 -25.72
N GLU A 269 -10.36 -0.90 -26.76
CA GLU A 269 -11.67 -0.55 -27.31
C GLU A 269 -12.49 -1.76 -27.80
N ASP A 270 -11.84 -2.87 -28.14
CA ASP A 270 -12.48 -4.06 -28.73
C ASP A 270 -12.62 -5.22 -27.75
N ALA A 271 -11.93 -5.17 -26.60
CA ALA A 271 -11.85 -6.27 -25.67
C ALA A 271 -11.94 -5.77 -24.23
N PRO A 272 -13.12 -5.88 -23.57
CA PRO A 272 -13.25 -5.58 -22.15
C PRO A 272 -12.52 -6.63 -21.30
N LEU A 273 -12.23 -6.26 -20.06
CA LEU A 273 -11.68 -7.19 -19.08
C LEU A 273 -12.74 -8.21 -18.69
N ASN A 274 -12.34 -9.47 -18.50
CA ASN A 274 -13.21 -10.48 -17.91
C ASN A 274 -13.45 -10.15 -16.42
N ASN A 275 -14.53 -9.44 -16.15
CA ASN A 275 -14.95 -9.04 -14.81
C ASN A 275 -16.41 -9.45 -14.56
N ALA A 276 -16.98 -9.03 -13.43
CA ALA A 276 -18.35 -9.39 -13.07
C ALA A 276 -19.44 -8.93 -14.07
N TYR A 277 -19.16 -7.98 -14.96
CA TYR A 277 -20.08 -7.56 -16.03
C TYR A 277 -19.95 -8.42 -17.29
N PHE A 278 -18.74 -8.90 -17.58
CA PHE A 278 -18.41 -9.70 -18.77
C PHE A 278 -18.23 -11.20 -18.46
N ASP A 279 -18.87 -11.68 -17.40
CA ASP A 279 -18.91 -13.10 -17.04
C ASP A 279 -19.83 -13.86 -18.01
N ALA A 280 -19.37 -14.98 -18.55
CA ALA A 280 -20.16 -15.86 -19.42
C ALA A 280 -21.51 -16.26 -18.82
N LYS A 281 -21.65 -16.32 -17.49
CA LYS A 281 -22.93 -16.59 -16.82
C LYS A 281 -23.97 -15.47 -16.97
N LYS A 282 -23.53 -14.26 -17.31
CA LYS A 282 -24.38 -13.09 -17.55
C LYS A 282 -24.59 -12.82 -19.04
N CYS A 283 -24.16 -13.72 -19.93
CA CYS A 283 -24.39 -13.53 -21.35
C CYS A 283 -25.89 -13.53 -21.66
N LEU A 284 -26.29 -12.64 -22.58
CA LEU A 284 -27.64 -12.59 -23.09
C LEU A 284 -27.84 -13.69 -24.12
N HIS A 285 -29.00 -14.32 -24.07
CA HIS A 285 -29.43 -15.28 -25.06
C HIS A 285 -30.45 -14.62 -26.00
N PRO A 286 -30.22 -14.67 -27.33
CA PRO A 286 -31.22 -14.19 -28.27
C PRO A 286 -32.56 -14.87 -28.04
N LEU A 287 -33.66 -14.11 -28.09
CA LEU A 287 -34.99 -14.73 -28.08
C LEU A 287 -35.08 -15.66 -29.28
N LYS A 288 -35.41 -16.93 -29.04
CA LYS A 288 -35.74 -17.87 -30.12
C LYS A 288 -37.04 -17.39 -30.75
N ILE A 289 -36.93 -16.68 -31.87
CA ILE A 289 -38.08 -16.37 -32.70
C ILE A 289 -38.56 -17.71 -33.29
N PRO A 290 -39.82 -18.13 -33.05
CA PRO A 290 -40.35 -19.33 -33.67
C PRO A 290 -40.24 -19.20 -35.19
N PRO A 291 -39.84 -20.27 -35.91
CA PRO A 291 -39.87 -20.25 -37.37
C PRO A 291 -41.31 -19.96 -37.83
N ALA A 292 -41.43 -19.00 -38.75
CA ALA A 292 -42.70 -18.59 -39.35
C ALA A 292 -43.31 -19.70 -40.22
#